data_AF-A0A7V3HCR0-F1
#
_entry.id   AF-A0A7V3HCR0-F1
#
_cell.length_a   1.000
_cell.length_b   1.000
_cell.length_c   1.000
_cell.angle_alpha   90.00
_cell.angle_beta   90.00
_cell.angle_gamma   90.00
#
_symmetry.space_group_name_H-M   'P 1'
#
loop_
_entity.id
_entity.type
_entity.pdbx_description
1 polymer ?
#
loop_
_entity_poly.entity_id
_entity_poly.type
_entity_poly.pdbx_seq_one_letter_code
_entity_poly.pdbx_strand_id
1 'polypeptide(L)'
;MFINTKNKFKLLALILLFSSCQTIEIKKIPKDYYSDFYEFSKNHREGIDYKIEIEDKNLACSVFAIHGGKLEKGTSKLAKEIARDIANLYIFNSLMAKDVYKSHITSTKYNEIRAIDLAKKSSISISIHAMREDEEIVCIGGLNKELSMNLNDELNKSGFTTE
;
A
#
# COMPACT_ATOMS: atom_id res chain seq x y z
N MET A 1 4.42 3.94 -36.20
CA MET A 1 5.71 3.49 -35.64
C MET A 1 5.37 2.53 -34.51
N PHE A 2 5.44 1.24 -34.81
CA PHE A 2 5.16 0.15 -33.88
C PHE A 2 6.35 -0.01 -32.94
N ILE A 3 6.10 -0.04 -31.63
CA ILE A 3 7.02 -0.68 -30.68
C ILE A 3 6.20 -1.64 -29.84
N ASN A 4 6.17 -2.87 -30.33
CA ASN A 4 5.97 -4.07 -29.55
C ASN A 4 7.36 -4.48 -29.03
N THR A 5 7.51 -4.77 -27.72
CA THR A 5 8.15 -6.00 -27.24
C THR A 5 8.09 -6.10 -25.71
N LYS A 6 7.25 -7.04 -25.26
CA LYS A 6 7.58 -8.12 -24.31
C LYS A 6 8.40 -7.74 -23.06
N ASN A 7 7.72 -7.62 -21.92
CA ASN A 7 8.19 -8.24 -20.67
C ASN A 7 7.01 -8.64 -19.81
N LYS A 8 6.80 -9.96 -19.72
CA LYS A 8 5.68 -10.61 -19.04
C LYS A 8 6.00 -10.74 -17.55
N PHE A 9 5.21 -10.10 -16.70
CA PHE A 9 5.05 -10.50 -15.30
C PHE A 9 3.58 -10.23 -14.94
N LYS A 10 2.83 -11.16 -14.36
CA LYS A 10 3.23 -12.40 -13.69
C LYS A 10 2.77 -12.48 -12.19
N LEU A 11 1.70 -11.85 -11.65
CA LEU A 11 1.22 -12.12 -10.27
C LEU A 11 -0.33 -12.11 -10.07
N LEU A 12 -0.80 -12.50 -8.89
CA LEU A 12 -2.00 -13.30 -8.64
C LEU A 12 -2.72 -12.86 -7.33
N ALA A 13 -4.03 -12.58 -7.39
CA ALA A 13 -4.91 -12.16 -6.28
C ALA A 13 -5.03 -13.17 -5.11
N LEU A 14 -5.41 -12.69 -3.91
CA LEU A 14 -5.88 -13.54 -2.80
C LEU A 14 -7.00 -12.89 -1.98
N ILE A 15 -8.22 -13.37 -2.19
CA ILE A 15 -9.41 -13.19 -1.34
C ILE A 15 -9.48 -14.34 -0.31
N LEU A 16 -9.85 -14.03 0.93
CA LEU A 16 -10.29 -15.01 1.94
C LEU A 16 -11.81 -14.90 2.13
N LEU A 17 -12.56 -15.80 1.49
CA LEU A 17 -13.93 -16.16 1.84
C LEU A 17 -14.04 -17.69 1.86
N PHE A 18 -14.38 -18.24 3.02
CA PHE A 18 -14.57 -19.68 3.21
C PHE A 18 -15.91 -20.11 2.59
N SER A 19 -15.85 -20.89 1.51
CA SER A 19 -16.77 -22.01 1.28
C SER A 19 -16.20 -22.99 0.24
N SER A 20 -16.12 -24.26 0.63
CA SER A 20 -15.79 -25.48 -0.13
C SER A 20 -14.49 -25.53 -0.97
N CYS A 21 -13.50 -26.22 -0.39
CA CYS A 21 -12.51 -27.14 -1.00
C CYS A 21 -12.12 -26.94 -2.48
N GLN A 22 -11.11 -26.10 -2.73
CA GLN A 22 -9.93 -26.46 -3.52
C GLN A 22 -8.71 -25.83 -2.85
N THR A 23 -7.67 -26.63 -2.56
CA THR A 23 -6.41 -26.12 -2.01
C THR A 23 -5.67 -25.34 -3.07
N ILE A 24 -5.88 -24.02 -3.07
CA ILE A 24 -5.05 -23.06 -3.82
C ILE A 24 -3.70 -23.01 -3.09
N GLU A 25 -2.61 -23.34 -3.78
CA GLU A 25 -1.27 -23.05 -3.28
C GLU A 25 -1.15 -21.54 -3.07
N ILE A 26 -1.22 -21.11 -1.80
CA ILE A 26 -0.95 -19.72 -1.43
C ILE A 26 0.50 -19.42 -1.81
N LYS A 27 0.68 -18.61 -2.86
CA LYS A 27 1.98 -18.09 -3.27
C LYS A 27 2.59 -17.39 -2.06
N LYS A 28 3.59 -18.02 -1.44
CA LYS A 28 4.21 -17.63 -0.18
C LYS A 28 4.61 -16.16 -0.24
N ILE A 29 3.86 -15.28 0.45
CA ILE A 29 4.29 -13.91 0.69
C ILE A 29 5.65 -14.02 1.40
N PRO A 30 6.72 -13.42 0.86
CA PRO A 30 8.02 -13.44 1.53
C PRO A 30 7.81 -12.92 2.95
N LYS A 31 8.20 -13.73 3.94
CA LYS A 31 8.16 -13.31 5.33
C LYS A 31 8.97 -12.01 5.45
N ASP A 32 8.39 -10.97 6.05
CA ASP A 32 9.09 -9.73 6.35
C ASP A 32 10.41 -10.02 7.06
N TYR A 33 11.44 -9.27 6.71
CA TYR A 33 12.77 -9.45 7.29
C TYR A 33 12.78 -9.02 8.76
N TYR A 34 12.09 -7.93 9.08
CA TYR A 34 11.88 -7.45 10.44
C TYR A 34 10.47 -7.78 10.91
N SER A 35 10.33 -7.97 12.21
CA SER A 35 9.04 -8.29 12.82
C SER A 35 8.10 -7.09 12.85
N ASP A 36 8.63 -5.87 12.96
CA ASP A 36 7.88 -4.62 13.00
C ASP A 36 8.75 -3.42 12.55
N PHE A 37 8.15 -2.22 12.50
CA PHE A 37 8.87 -1.01 12.11
C PHE A 37 9.93 -0.62 13.14
N TYR A 38 9.65 -0.79 14.42
CA TYR A 38 10.59 -0.46 15.49
C TYR A 38 11.91 -1.24 15.34
N GLU A 39 11.84 -2.55 15.10
CA GLU A 39 13.00 -3.41 14.83
C GLU A 39 13.74 -2.97 13.55
N PHE A 40 13.00 -2.67 12.48
CA PHE A 40 13.57 -2.13 11.24
C PHE A 40 14.37 -0.85 11.51
N SER A 41 13.79 0.10 12.25
CA SER A 41 14.39 1.43 12.54
C SER A 41 15.62 1.38 13.45
N LYS A 42 15.83 0.30 14.21
CA LYS A 42 17.09 0.10 14.96
C LYS A 42 18.29 -0.17 14.06
N ASN A 43 18.03 -0.68 12.85
CA ASN A 43 19.05 -1.11 11.90
C ASN A 43 19.18 -0.17 10.69
N HIS A 44 18.34 0.85 10.59
CA HIS A 44 18.24 1.76 9.45
C HIS A 44 18.04 3.20 9.90
N ARG A 45 18.56 4.15 9.14
CA ARG A 45 18.53 5.58 9.49
C ARG A 45 17.56 6.35 8.60
N GLU A 46 16.66 7.09 9.23
CA GLU A 46 15.80 8.06 8.52
C GLU A 46 16.66 9.12 7.81
N GLY A 47 16.26 9.51 6.61
CA GLY A 47 17.01 10.41 5.72
C GLY A 47 18.11 9.73 4.89
N ILE A 48 18.48 8.48 5.21
CA ILE A 48 19.49 7.70 4.46
C ILE A 48 18.86 6.45 3.86
N ASP A 49 18.32 5.57 4.71
CA ASP A 49 17.80 4.26 4.32
C ASP A 49 16.29 4.31 4.04
N TYR A 50 15.58 5.22 4.70
CA TYR A 50 14.17 5.50 4.49
C TYR A 50 13.85 6.98 4.75
N LYS A 51 12.67 7.43 4.34
CA LYS A 51 12.14 8.77 4.66
C LYS A 51 10.67 8.67 5.02
N ILE A 52 10.27 9.30 6.12
CA ILE A 52 8.86 9.53 6.44
C ILE A 52 8.44 10.91 5.93
N GLU A 53 7.31 10.99 5.24
CA GLU A 53 6.64 12.23 4.87
C GLU A 53 5.27 12.27 5.54
N ILE A 54 4.99 13.35 6.29
CA ILE A 54 3.73 13.52 7.02
C ILE A 54 3.21 14.92 6.80
N GLU A 55 1.91 15.03 6.49
CA GLU A 55 1.17 16.28 6.47
C GLU A 55 -0.12 16.09 7.27
N ASP A 56 -0.17 16.62 8.50
CA ASP A 56 -1.39 16.67 9.32
C ASP A 56 -2.08 18.02 9.08
N LYS A 57 -3.14 17.99 8.27
CA LYS A 57 -3.97 19.16 7.90
C LYS A 57 -5.19 19.29 8.83
N ASN A 58 -5.26 18.48 9.90
CA ASN A 58 -6.41 18.38 10.79
C ASN A 58 -7.72 18.04 10.04
N LEU A 59 -7.61 17.20 9.00
CA LEU A 59 -8.76 16.72 8.22
C LEU A 59 -9.24 15.36 8.76
N ALA A 60 -10.53 15.06 8.55
CA ALA A 60 -11.12 13.80 9.00
C ALA A 60 -10.62 12.56 8.22
N CYS A 61 -10.10 12.77 7.00
CA CYS A 61 -9.57 11.72 6.15
C CYS A 61 -8.04 11.78 6.11
N SER A 62 -7.40 10.60 6.10
CA SER A 62 -5.94 10.46 5.92
C SER A 62 -5.62 9.43 4.86
N VAL A 63 -4.63 9.71 4.03
CA VAL A 63 -4.09 8.80 3.02
C VAL A 63 -2.73 8.29 3.49
N PHE A 64 -2.56 6.97 3.47
CA PHE A 64 -1.35 6.28 3.88
C PHE A 64 -0.71 5.56 2.69
N ALA A 65 0.61 5.64 2.57
CA ALA A 65 1.40 4.72 1.76
C ALA A 65 2.56 4.20 2.61
N ILE A 66 2.32 3.10 3.33
CA ILE A 66 3.33 2.52 4.24
C ILE A 66 4.43 1.75 3.50
N HIS A 67 4.27 1.52 2.19
CA HIS A 67 5.25 0.83 1.34
C HIS A 67 5.74 1.69 0.16
N GLY A 68 5.90 2.99 0.38
CA GLY A 68 6.32 3.95 -0.65
C GLY A 68 7.76 3.82 -1.15
N GLY A 69 8.09 4.69 -2.12
CA GLY A 69 9.39 4.79 -2.74
C GLY A 69 9.64 3.67 -3.76
N LYS A 70 10.77 2.97 -3.60
CA LYS A 70 11.13 1.85 -4.48
C LYS A 70 10.48 0.52 -4.07
N LEU A 71 9.81 0.47 -2.92
CA LEU A 71 9.24 -0.75 -2.36
C LEU A 71 8.00 -1.18 -3.15
N GLU A 72 6.93 -0.38 -3.11
CA GLU A 72 5.75 -0.51 -3.97
C GLU A 72 5.66 0.71 -4.88
N LYS A 73 6.16 0.57 -6.11
CA LYS A 73 6.33 1.69 -7.04
C LYS A 73 5.00 2.38 -7.33
N GLY A 74 5.02 3.71 -7.27
CA GLY A 74 3.88 4.56 -7.61
C GLY A 74 2.97 4.92 -6.43
N THR A 75 2.98 4.15 -5.35
CA THR A 75 2.12 4.39 -4.16
C THR A 75 2.36 5.76 -3.55
N SER A 76 3.62 6.20 -3.39
CA SER A 76 3.93 7.54 -2.86
C SER A 76 3.38 8.66 -3.73
N LYS A 77 3.47 8.52 -5.06
CA LYS A 77 2.96 9.55 -5.99
C LYS A 77 1.43 9.59 -5.92
N LEU A 78 0.79 8.43 -6.00
CA LEU A 78 -0.66 8.33 -5.94
C LEU A 78 -1.21 8.86 -4.60
N ALA A 79 -0.58 8.52 -3.48
CA ALA A 79 -0.96 9.03 -2.17
C ALA A 79 -0.90 10.56 -2.10
N LYS A 80 0.14 11.19 -2.66
CA LYS A 80 0.25 12.65 -2.75
C LYS A 80 -0.86 13.27 -3.59
N GLU A 81 -1.16 12.69 -4.76
CA GLU A 81 -2.21 13.17 -5.66
C GLU A 81 -3.62 13.03 -5.06
N ILE A 82 -3.88 11.97 -4.30
CA ILE A 82 -5.16 11.80 -3.59
C ILE A 82 -5.25 12.78 -2.43
N ALA A 83 -4.21 12.89 -1.61
CA ALA A 83 -4.29 13.67 -0.37
C ALA A 83 -4.48 15.16 -0.63
N ARG A 84 -3.71 15.75 -1.56
CA ARG A 84 -3.72 17.17 -1.96
C ARG A 84 -4.38 18.09 -0.92
N ASP A 85 -5.56 18.63 -1.18
CA ASP A 85 -6.24 19.55 -0.25
C ASP A 85 -7.39 18.88 0.52
N ILE A 86 -7.57 17.57 0.37
CA ILE A 86 -8.75 16.83 0.85
C ILE A 86 -8.45 15.79 1.93
N ALA A 87 -7.19 15.48 2.21
CA ALA A 87 -6.79 14.56 3.27
C ALA A 87 -5.41 14.88 3.85
N ASN A 88 -5.19 14.38 5.07
CA ASN A 88 -3.85 14.29 5.64
C ASN A 88 -3.03 13.23 4.86
N LEU A 89 -1.71 13.26 5.01
CA LEU A 89 -0.82 12.36 4.31
C LEU A 89 0.17 11.70 5.25
N TYR A 90 0.39 10.40 5.07
CA TYR A 90 1.52 9.67 5.60
C TYR A 90 2.16 8.82 4.50
N ILE A 91 3.48 8.91 4.35
CA ILE A 91 4.24 8.04 3.44
C ILE A 91 5.51 7.57 4.13
N PHE A 92 5.73 6.26 4.11
CA PHE A 92 7.06 5.67 4.30
C PHE A 92 7.69 5.44 2.93
N ASN A 93 8.84 6.04 2.64
CA ASN A 93 9.60 5.79 1.43
C ASN A 93 10.85 4.98 1.76
N SER A 94 10.99 3.79 1.17
CA SER A 94 12.29 3.10 1.18
C SER A 94 13.26 3.79 0.22
N LEU A 95 14.44 4.15 0.74
CA LEU A 95 15.54 4.77 -0.01
C LEU A 95 16.68 3.79 -0.30
N MET A 96 16.60 2.56 0.25
CA MET A 96 17.62 1.53 0.12
C MET A 96 17.95 1.23 -1.36
N ALA A 97 19.24 1.23 -1.70
CA ALA A 97 19.71 0.96 -3.07
C ALA A 97 19.72 -0.54 -3.41
N LYS A 98 19.89 -1.39 -2.39
CA LYS A 98 19.90 -2.86 -2.48
C LYS A 98 18.93 -3.42 -1.44
N ASP A 99 18.41 -4.62 -1.68
CA ASP A 99 17.54 -5.33 -0.75
C ASP A 99 16.33 -4.50 -0.25
N VAL A 100 15.74 -3.66 -1.12
CA VAL A 100 14.62 -2.76 -0.77
C VAL A 100 13.46 -3.48 -0.08
N TYR A 101 13.22 -4.75 -0.44
CA TYR A 101 12.16 -5.57 0.18
C TYR A 101 12.42 -5.91 1.66
N LYS A 102 13.64 -5.76 2.18
CA LYS A 102 13.90 -5.86 3.63
C LYS A 102 13.23 -4.75 4.43
N SER A 103 12.90 -3.63 3.79
CA SER A 103 12.13 -2.56 4.43
C SER A 103 10.61 -2.77 4.35
N HIS A 104 10.13 -3.89 3.82
CA HIS A 104 8.71 -4.24 3.83
C HIS A 104 8.31 -4.73 5.22
N ILE A 105 7.25 -4.14 5.77
CA ILE A 105 6.64 -4.53 7.05
C ILE A 105 5.13 -4.60 6.82
N THR A 106 4.56 -5.80 6.91
CA THR A 106 3.13 -6.00 6.69
C THR A 106 2.28 -5.09 7.57
N SER A 107 1.15 -4.60 7.03
CA SER A 107 0.31 -3.58 7.67
C SER A 107 -0.13 -3.94 9.09
N THR A 108 -0.34 -5.23 9.38
CA THR A 108 -0.74 -5.71 10.72
C THR A 108 0.36 -5.63 11.77
N LYS A 109 1.61 -5.38 11.35
CA LYS A 109 2.79 -5.23 12.23
C LYS A 109 3.47 -3.86 12.07
N TYR A 110 2.91 -2.99 11.23
CA TYR A 110 3.48 -1.67 10.99
C TYR A 110 3.20 -0.75 12.20
N ASN A 111 4.21 -0.56 13.06
CA ASN A 111 4.07 0.12 14.35
C ASN A 111 4.83 1.46 14.45
N GLU A 112 5.05 2.15 13.33
CA GLU A 112 5.65 3.48 13.35
C GLU A 112 4.70 4.49 14.03
N ILE A 113 5.18 5.17 15.07
CA ILE A 113 4.32 5.92 15.98
C ILE A 113 3.60 7.10 15.29
N ARG A 114 4.25 7.77 14.34
CA ARG A 114 3.64 8.90 13.63
C ARG A 114 2.50 8.44 12.72
N ALA A 115 2.61 7.26 12.10
CA ALA A 115 1.52 6.63 11.36
C ALA A 115 0.32 6.32 12.26
N ILE A 116 0.59 5.70 13.42
CA ILE A 116 -0.42 5.34 14.42
C ILE A 116 -1.14 6.59 14.92
N ASP A 117 -0.40 7.64 15.25
CA ASP A 117 -0.97 8.87 15.79
C ASP A 117 -1.85 9.59 14.75
N LEU A 118 -1.45 9.62 13.48
CA LEU A 118 -2.29 10.16 12.42
C LEU A 118 -3.56 9.31 12.22
N ALA A 119 -3.43 7.98 12.21
CA ALA A 119 -4.56 7.07 12.06
C ALA A 119 -5.58 7.21 13.19
N LYS A 120 -5.12 7.37 14.45
CA LYS A 120 -6.00 7.59 15.61
C LYS A 120 -6.82 8.88 15.55
N LYS A 121 -6.31 9.91 14.89
CA LYS A 121 -7.03 11.20 14.69
C LYS A 121 -8.00 11.15 13.51
N SER A 122 -7.91 10.14 12.66
CA SER A 122 -8.65 10.07 11.40
C SER A 122 -9.97 9.35 11.58
N SER A 123 -11.04 9.92 11.05
CA SER A 123 -12.33 9.22 10.93
C SER A 123 -12.32 8.20 9.79
N ILE A 124 -11.58 8.51 8.71
CA ILE A 124 -11.41 7.64 7.54
C ILE A 124 -9.91 7.54 7.23
N SER A 125 -9.45 6.33 6.94
CA SER A 125 -8.08 6.07 6.48
C SER A 125 -8.11 5.30 5.17
N ILE A 126 -7.40 5.80 4.16
CA ILE A 126 -7.23 5.15 2.86
C ILE A 126 -5.77 4.73 2.75
N SER A 127 -5.49 3.42 2.70
CA SER A 127 -4.13 2.91 2.51
C SER A 127 -3.89 2.51 1.06
N ILE A 128 -2.84 3.05 0.46
CA ILE A 128 -2.43 2.78 -0.93
C ILE A 128 -1.32 1.74 -0.90
N HIS A 129 -1.58 0.62 -1.53
CA HIS A 129 -0.63 -0.47 -1.73
C HIS A 129 -0.50 -0.80 -3.22
N ALA A 130 0.63 -1.38 -3.60
CA ALA A 130 0.78 -2.06 -4.87
C ALA A 130 1.11 -3.52 -4.60
N MET A 131 0.27 -4.41 -5.09
CA MET A 131 0.65 -5.78 -5.34
C MET A 131 1.19 -5.87 -6.75
N ARG A 132 2.13 -6.77 -6.96
CA ARG A 132 2.45 -7.18 -8.32
C ARG A 132 1.26 -8.04 -8.77
N GLU A 133 0.76 -7.88 -9.99
CA GLU A 133 -0.29 -8.73 -10.59
C GLU A 133 -0.01 -8.96 -12.08
N ASP A 134 -0.71 -9.93 -12.70
CA ASP A 134 -0.77 -10.21 -14.15
C ASP A 134 -1.63 -9.19 -14.86
N GLU A 135 -2.69 -8.79 -14.17
CA GLU A 135 -3.80 -8.02 -14.70
C GLU A 135 -3.76 -6.61 -14.11
N GLU A 136 -4.19 -5.64 -14.92
CA GLU A 136 -4.40 -4.27 -14.45
C GLU A 136 -5.70 -4.24 -13.65
N ILE A 137 -5.59 -4.51 -12.35
CA ILE A 137 -6.72 -4.60 -11.43
C ILE A 137 -6.49 -3.74 -10.18
N VAL A 138 -7.58 -3.15 -9.68
CA VAL A 138 -7.60 -2.42 -8.41
C VAL A 138 -8.39 -3.24 -7.39
N CYS A 139 -7.69 -3.84 -6.42
CA CYS A 139 -8.33 -4.57 -5.34
C CYS A 139 -8.74 -3.60 -4.22
N ILE A 140 -10.04 -3.57 -3.87
CA ILE A 140 -10.56 -2.66 -2.85
C ILE A 140 -11.05 -3.43 -1.63
N GLY A 141 -10.26 -3.36 -0.57
CA GLY A 141 -10.57 -3.98 0.72
C GLY A 141 -11.03 -2.98 1.79
N GLY A 142 -10.93 -3.43 3.04
CA GLY A 142 -11.16 -2.59 4.22
C GLY A 142 -12.44 -2.93 5.00
N LEU A 143 -12.53 -2.32 6.19
CA LEU A 143 -13.66 -2.49 7.11
C LEU A 143 -14.86 -1.62 6.75
N ASN A 144 -14.64 -0.47 6.10
CA ASN A 144 -15.69 0.42 5.65
C ASN A 144 -16.28 -0.08 4.31
N LYS A 145 -17.23 -1.02 4.38
CA LYS A 145 -17.79 -1.68 3.20
C LYS A 145 -18.54 -0.74 2.27
N GLU A 146 -19.23 0.26 2.81
CA GLU A 146 -19.94 1.27 2.01
C GLU A 146 -18.96 2.10 1.17
N LEU A 147 -17.86 2.57 1.78
CA LEU A 147 -16.82 3.29 1.06
C LEU A 147 -16.14 2.39 0.01
N SER A 148 -15.84 1.14 0.34
CA SER A 148 -15.25 0.19 -0.62
C SER A 148 -16.17 -0.03 -1.84
N MET A 149 -17.48 -0.19 -1.63
CA MET A 149 -18.46 -0.34 -2.70
C MET A 149 -18.54 0.92 -3.58
N ASN A 150 -18.63 2.10 -2.96
CA ASN A 150 -18.68 3.37 -3.70
C ASN A 150 -17.41 3.60 -4.53
N LEU A 151 -16.23 3.26 -3.98
CA LEU A 151 -14.97 3.34 -4.72
C LEU A 151 -14.92 2.37 -5.91
N ASN A 152 -15.38 1.13 -5.71
CA ASN A 152 -15.50 0.15 -6.79
C ASN A 152 -16.37 0.69 -7.92
N ASP A 153 -17.55 1.23 -7.61
CA ASP A 153 -18.47 1.76 -8.60
C ASP A 153 -17.87 2.94 -9.37
N GLU A 154 -17.26 3.91 -8.69
CA GLU A 154 -16.67 5.09 -9.34
C GLU A 154 -15.44 4.75 -10.19
N LEU A 155 -14.61 3.79 -9.75
CA LEU A 155 -13.47 3.32 -10.52
C LEU A 155 -13.89 2.53 -11.76
N ASN A 156 -14.89 1.65 -11.65
CA ASN A 156 -15.45 0.94 -12.81
C ASN A 156 -16.08 1.91 -13.82
N LYS A 157 -16.85 2.91 -13.36
CA LYS A 157 -17.38 3.97 -14.23
C LYS A 157 -16.27 4.76 -14.95
N SER A 158 -15.12 4.89 -14.31
CA SER A 158 -13.94 5.58 -14.86
C SER A 158 -13.08 4.67 -15.76
N GLY A 159 -13.48 3.41 -15.97
CA GLY A 159 -12.81 2.47 -16.87
C GLY A 159 -11.69 1.64 -16.23
N PHE A 160 -11.55 1.66 -14.90
CA PHE A 160 -10.66 0.77 -14.17
C PHE A 160 -11.36 -0.55 -13.85
N THR A 161 -10.65 -1.67 -13.95
CA THR A 161 -11.14 -2.96 -13.46
C THR A 161 -10.92 -3.05 -11.95
N THR A 162 -11.97 -3.36 -11.18
CA THR A 162 -11.86 -3.54 -9.73
C THR A 162 -12.31 -4.92 -9.26
N GLU A 163 -11.83 -5.32 -8.08
CA GLU A 163 -12.26 -6.52 -7.32
C GLU A 163 -12.53 -6.18 -5.85
#